data_AF-A0A4V3IRK7-F1
#
_entry.id   AF-A0A4V3IRK7-F1
#
_cell.length_a   1.000
_cell.length_b   1.000
_cell.length_c   1.000
_cell.angle_alpha   90.00
_cell.angle_beta   90.00
_cell.angle_gamma   90.00
#
_symmetry.space_group_name_H-M   'P 1'
#
loop_
_entity.id
_entity.type
_entity.pdbx_description
1 polymer ?
#
loop_
_entity_poly.entity_id
_entity_poly.type
_entity_poly.pdbx_seq_one_letter_code
_entity_poly.pdbx_strand_id
1 'polypeptide(L)'
;MNIYYDNELGLTKVGEFEIREADYSFNIFAVWCDLLTKKFYTASDSGCSCPIPFDDITSRADLTEHENGHSVIAAIREIDEPFESPDDLIARVMAI
;
A
#
# COMPACT_ATOMS: atom_id res chain seq x y z
N MET A 1 15.67 -2.93 -8.02
CA MET A 1 14.30 -2.61 -8.43
C MET A 1 13.41 -2.76 -7.21
N ASN A 2 12.37 -1.94 -7.10
CA ASN A 2 11.58 -1.82 -5.87
C ASN A 2 10.13 -1.53 -6.26
N ILE A 3 9.17 -2.27 -5.69
CA ILE A 3 7.73 -2.19 -6.02
C ILE A 3 7.14 -0.76 -5.94
N TYR A 4 7.77 0.10 -5.14
CA TYR A 4 7.38 1.48 -4.92
C TYR A 4 7.76 2.42 -6.08
N TYR A 5 8.95 2.24 -6.67
CA TYR A 5 9.49 3.10 -7.73
C TYR A 5 9.44 2.47 -9.12
N ASP A 6 9.59 1.15 -9.20
CA ASP A 6 9.64 0.37 -10.44
C ASP A 6 9.02 -1.01 -10.20
N ASN A 7 7.71 -1.11 -10.48
CA ASN A 7 6.89 -2.28 -10.12
C ASN A 7 7.07 -3.42 -11.13
N GLU A 8 8.06 -4.27 -10.89
CA GLU A 8 8.32 -5.47 -11.69
C GLU A 8 7.38 -6.64 -11.38
N LEU A 9 6.53 -6.53 -10.34
CA LEU A 9 5.58 -7.58 -9.98
C LEU A 9 4.33 -7.59 -10.88
N GLY A 10 4.27 -6.68 -11.86
CA GLY A 10 3.13 -6.53 -12.77
C GLY A 10 1.88 -6.00 -12.06
N LEU A 11 2.06 -5.31 -10.94
CA LEU A 11 0.97 -4.70 -10.19
C LEU A 11 0.89 -3.19 -10.50
N THR A 12 -0.31 -2.63 -10.45
CA THR A 12 -0.54 -1.20 -10.61
C THR A 12 -0.75 -0.58 -9.23
N LYS A 13 0.04 0.43 -8.87
CA LYS A 13 -0.15 1.17 -7.62
C LYS A 13 -1.48 1.91 -7.67
N VAL A 14 -2.40 1.52 -6.79
CA VAL A 14 -3.72 2.16 -6.65
C VAL A 14 -3.57 3.46 -5.89
N GLY A 15 -2.74 3.48 -4.85
CA GLY A 15 -2.42 4.65 -4.05
C GLY A 15 -1.79 4.25 -2.72
N GLU A 16 -1.58 5.24 -1.86
CA GLU A 16 -0.98 5.10 -0.54
C GLU A 16 -1.36 6.26 0.35
N PHE A 17 -1.09 6.13 1.64
CA PHE A 17 -1.13 7.24 2.59
C PHE A 17 -0.07 7.04 3.68
N GLU A 18 0.31 8.14 4.32
CA GLU A 18 1.17 8.11 5.50
C GLU A 18 0.33 7.84 6.76
N ILE A 19 0.72 6.79 7.49
CA ILE A 19 0.11 6.39 8.76
C ILE A 19 0.44 7.39 9.87
N ARG A 20 1.54 8.13 9.75
CA ARG A 20 1.96 9.17 10.69
C ARG A 20 2.94 10.15 10.03
N GLU A 21 2.75 11.45 10.26
CA GLU A 21 3.79 12.45 9.95
C GLU A 21 5.05 12.17 10.79
N ALA A 22 6.14 11.87 10.12
CA ALA A 22 7.35 11.42 10.78
C ALA A 22 8.56 12.28 10.35
N ASP A 23 9.11 13.06 11.29
CA ASP A 23 10.28 13.89 11.03
C ASP A 23 11.47 13.02 10.58
N TYR A 24 11.87 13.15 9.30
CA TYR A 24 12.97 12.38 8.69
C TYR A 24 12.76 10.85 8.68
N SER A 25 11.50 10.41 8.67
CA SER A 25 11.09 9.02 8.57
C SER A 25 9.83 8.88 7.72
N PHE A 26 9.48 7.64 7.37
CA PHE A 26 8.21 7.32 6.72
C PHE A 26 7.50 6.23 7.49
N ASN A 27 6.17 6.23 7.43
CA ASN A 27 5.30 5.14 7.83
C ASN A 27 4.16 5.10 6.82
N ILE A 28 4.24 4.22 5.82
CA ILE A 28 3.39 4.23 4.63
C ILE A 28 2.57 2.97 4.57
N PHE A 29 1.29 3.11 4.27
CA PHE A 29 0.45 2.02 3.80
C PHE A 29 0.18 2.19 2.31
N ALA A 30 0.50 1.16 1.52
CA ALA A 30 0.34 1.20 0.07
C ALA A 30 -0.56 0.06 -0.43
N VAL A 31 -1.30 0.37 -1.51
CA VAL A 31 -2.23 -0.55 -2.17
C VAL A 31 -1.87 -0.66 -3.64
N TRP A 32 -1.82 -1.89 -4.12
CA TRP A 32 -1.65 -2.23 -5.52
C TRP A 32 -2.78 -3.14 -6.00
N CYS A 33 -3.00 -3.18 -7.31
CA CYS A 33 -3.98 -4.04 -7.95
C CYS A 33 -3.36 -4.78 -9.14
N ASP A 34 -3.66 -6.07 -9.26
CA ASP A 34 -3.46 -6.81 -10.50
C ASP A 34 -4.68 -6.58 -11.41
N LEU A 35 -4.48 -5.84 -12.51
CA LEU A 35 -5.57 -5.48 -13.41
C LEU A 35 -6.17 -6.66 -14.18
N LEU A 36 -5.44 -7.78 -14.29
CA LEU A 36 -5.92 -9.00 -14.96
C LEU A 36 -6.83 -9.82 -14.05
N THR A 37 -6.42 -10.01 -12.80
CA THR A 37 -7.15 -10.83 -11.82
C THR A 37 -8.13 -10.03 -10.96
N LYS A 38 -8.01 -8.69 -10.97
CA LYS A 38 -8.73 -7.76 -10.10
C LYS A 38 -8.48 -7.98 -8.60
N LYS A 39 -7.42 -8.70 -8.25
CA LYS A 39 -6.95 -8.86 -6.88
C LYS A 39 -6.19 -7.62 -6.44
N PHE A 40 -6.31 -7.31 -5.15
CA PHE A 40 -5.60 -6.21 -4.52
C PHE A 40 -4.48 -6.77 -3.63
N TYR A 41 -3.44 -5.97 -3.45
CA TYR A 41 -2.29 -6.29 -2.63
C TYR A 41 -1.98 -5.09 -1.75
N THR A 42 -1.67 -5.33 -0.48
CA THR A 42 -1.33 -4.27 0.47
C THR A 42 -0.07 -4.59 1.23
N ALA A 43 0.66 -3.55 1.60
CA ALA A 43 1.76 -3.63 2.54
C ALA A 43 1.89 -2.31 3.32
N SER A 44 2.40 -2.42 4.53
CA SER A 44 2.86 -1.29 5.33
C SER A 44 4.36 -1.38 5.48
N ASP A 45 5.05 -0.26 5.33
CA ASP A 45 6.48 -0.17 5.62
C ASP A 45 6.78 1.13 6.39
N SER A 46 7.74 1.04 7.29
CA SER A 46 8.18 2.17 8.09
C SER A 46 9.70 2.17 8.21
N GLY A 47 10.28 3.36 8.20
CA GLY A 47 11.71 3.46 8.45
C GLY A 47 12.17 4.88 8.67
N CYS A 48 13.34 4.99 9.31
CA CYS A 48 13.97 6.24 9.67
C CYS A 48 15.29 6.39 8.92
N SER A 49 15.66 7.63 8.57
CA SER A 49 16.96 7.96 7.96
C SER A 49 17.14 7.45 6.52
N CYS A 50 16.30 7.91 5.59
CA CYS A 50 16.36 7.63 4.15
C CYS A 50 16.36 6.13 3.71
N PRO A 51 15.60 5.21 4.35
CA PRO A 51 15.41 3.90 3.73
C PRO A 51 14.63 4.03 2.41
N ILE A 52 14.84 3.08 1.50
CA ILE A 52 13.97 2.94 0.33
C ILE A 52 12.70 2.22 0.83
N PRO A 53 11.49 2.79 0.67
CA PRO A 53 10.27 2.11 1.10
C PRO A 53 10.09 0.77 0.37
N PHE A 54 9.69 -0.27 1.10
CA PHE A 54 9.38 -1.61 0.58
C PHE A 54 10.56 -2.29 -0.12
N ASP A 55 11.81 -2.01 0.29
CA ASP A 55 13.01 -2.59 -0.33
C ASP A 55 13.17 -4.10 -0.10
N ASP A 56 12.51 -4.61 0.92
CA ASP A 56 12.45 -6.03 1.28
C ASP A 56 11.37 -6.81 0.50
N ILE A 57 10.48 -6.11 -0.22
CA ILE A 57 9.43 -6.73 -1.03
C ILE A 57 10.01 -7.15 -2.38
N THR A 58 10.26 -8.45 -2.51
CA THR A 58 10.84 -9.06 -3.73
C THR A 58 9.83 -9.88 -4.52
N SER A 59 8.69 -10.21 -3.93
CA SER A 59 7.67 -11.07 -4.53
C SER A 59 6.26 -10.69 -4.08
N ARG A 60 5.25 -11.19 -4.80
CA ARG A 60 3.84 -11.03 -4.39
C ARG A 60 3.51 -11.76 -3.09
N ALA A 61 4.32 -12.75 -2.68
CA ALA A 61 4.12 -13.49 -1.44
C ALA A 61 4.49 -12.67 -0.19
N ASP A 62 5.24 -11.59 -0.36
CA ASP A 62 5.59 -10.66 0.70
C ASP A 62 4.46 -9.63 0.95
N LEU A 63 3.41 -9.65 0.13
CA LEU A 63 2.26 -8.77 0.20
C LEU A 63 1.05 -9.46 0.84
N THR A 64 0.18 -8.68 1.47
CA THR A 64 -1.14 -9.18 1.88
C THR A 64 -2.10 -9.12 0.70
N GLU A 65 -2.63 -10.27 0.28
CA GLU A 65 -3.58 -10.37 -0.82
C GLU A 65 -5.03 -10.16 -0.35
N HIS A 66 -5.81 -9.49 -1.21
CA HIS A 66 -7.20 -9.11 -0.98
C HIS A 66 -8.05 -9.46 -2.20
N GLU A 67 -9.16 -10.15 -1.96
CA GLU A 67 -10.03 -10.63 -3.05
C GLU A 67 -10.87 -9.52 -3.70
N ASN A 68 -11.06 -8.38 -3.02
CA ASN A 68 -11.82 -7.24 -3.56
C ASN A 68 -11.56 -5.95 -2.77
N GLY A 69 -12.05 -4.81 -3.30
CA GLY A 69 -11.89 -3.51 -2.65
C GLY A 69 -12.50 -3.42 -1.24
N HIS A 70 -13.55 -4.19 -0.91
CA HIS A 70 -14.11 -4.16 0.45
C HIS A 70 -13.15 -4.76 1.49
N SER A 71 -12.39 -5.81 1.14
CA SER A 71 -11.40 -6.35 2.08
C SER A 71 -10.22 -5.39 2.27
N VAL A 72 -9.84 -4.64 1.23
CA VAL A 72 -8.85 -3.55 1.34
C VAL A 72 -9.35 -2.45 2.29
N ILE A 73 -10.61 -2.02 2.13
CA ILE A 73 -11.19 -0.99 3.01
C ILE A 73 -11.28 -1.48 4.45
N ALA A 74 -11.58 -2.77 4.67
CA ALA A 74 -11.55 -3.35 6.00
C ALA A 74 -10.14 -3.25 6.62
N ALA A 75 -9.10 -3.63 5.87
CA ALA A 75 -7.71 -3.49 6.33
C ALA A 75 -7.32 -2.03 6.61
N ILE A 76 -7.75 -1.08 5.78
CA ILE A 76 -7.50 0.37 6.03
C ILE A 76 -8.16 0.81 7.35
N ARG A 77 -9.38 0.35 7.63
CA ARG A 77 -10.13 0.70 8.85
C ARG A 77 -9.59 0.03 10.12
N GLU A 78 -8.81 -1.04 9.98
CA GLU A 78 -8.15 -1.72 11.10
C GLU A 78 -6.85 -1.03 11.53
N ILE A 79 -6.37 -0.04 10.78
CA ILE A 79 -5.22 0.77 11.16
C ILE A 79 -5.63 1.69 12.32
N ASP A 80 -5.09 1.42 13.51
CA ASP A 80 -5.37 2.16 14.76
C ASP A 80 -4.49 3.42 14.93
N GLU A 81 -3.67 3.73 13.93
CA GLU A 81 -2.74 4.86 13.95
C GLU A 81 -3.29 6.10 13.20
N PRO A 82 -2.90 7.33 13.60
CA PRO A 82 -3.46 8.56 13.04
C PRO A 82 -2.89 8.91 11.66
N PHE A 83 -3.60 8.56 10.60
CA PHE A 83 -3.25 8.90 9.20
C PHE A 83 -3.91 10.19 8.69
N GLU A 84 -3.29 10.80 7.68
CA GLU A 84 -3.98 11.76 6.81
C GLU A 84 -5.08 11.02 6.01
N SER A 85 -6.27 11.62 5.93
CA SER A 85 -7.52 10.96 5.49
C SER A 85 -7.34 9.92 4.36
N PRO A 86 -7.83 8.68 4.53
CA PRO A 86 -7.70 7.62 3.54
C PRO A 86 -8.78 7.72 2.46
N ASP A 87 -9.62 8.77 2.48
CA ASP A 87 -10.82 8.87 1.64
C ASP A 87 -10.50 8.84 0.15
N ASP A 88 -9.42 9.49 -0.30
CA ASP A 88 -9.00 9.45 -1.71
C ASP A 88 -8.56 8.04 -2.13
N LEU A 89 -7.81 7.35 -1.25
CA LEU A 89 -7.41 5.97 -1.51
C LEU A 89 -8.63 5.05 -1.55
N ILE A 90 -9.57 5.20 -0.61
CA ILE A 90 -10.82 4.43 -0.59
C ILE A 90 -11.62 4.68 -1.88
N ALA A 91 -11.74 5.93 -2.32
CA ALA A 91 -12.43 6.28 -3.56
C ALA A 91 -11.77 5.63 -4.78
N ARG A 92 -10.44 5.61 -4.84
CA ARG A 92 -9.67 4.97 -5.92
C ARG A 92 -9.81 3.46 -5.92
N VAL A 93 -9.77 2.82 -4.75
CA VAL A 93 -9.99 1.37 -4.60
C VAL A 93 -11.39 0.98 -5.09
N MET A 94 -12.41 1.80 -4.78
CA MET A 94 -13.80 1.53 -5.20
C MET A 94 -14.08 1.80 -6.68
N ALA A 95 -13.18 2.48 -7.39
CA ALA A 95 -13.34 2.83 -8.80
C ALA A 95 -12.77 1.76 -9.76
N ILE A 96 -12.09 0.72 -9.26
CA ILE A 96 -11.39 -0.33 -10.02
C ILE A 96 -12.26 -1.58 -10.24
#